data_AF-A0A369XMN6-F1
#
_entry.id   AF-A0A369XMN6-F1
#
_cell.length_a   1.000
_cell.length_b   1.000
_cell.length_c   1.000
_cell.angle_alpha   90.00
_cell.angle_beta   90.00
_cell.angle_gamma   90.00
#
_symmetry.space_group_name_H-M   'P 1'
#
loop_
_entity.id
_entity.type
_entity.pdbx_description
1 polymer ?
#
loop_
_entity_poly.entity_id
_entity_poly.type
_entity_poly.pdbx_seq_one_letter_code
_entity_poly.pdbx_strand_id
1 'polypeptide(L)'
;MTTANTIANPIPATENEDWGFYGGMQDNAEVAWLLAMTAISNATGEPLESVRLFLDSRHGRHFSDDVRNQMLVGKHVEQAIHAAITQWMGWTINRRTSKDSGIPRGLPYLAGFVIHCAITEEALSA
;
A
#
# COMPACT_ATOMS: atom_id res chain seq x y z
N MET A 1 20.58 33.18 -5.15
CA MET A 1 20.48 31.77 -5.59
C MET A 1 20.10 30.96 -4.36
N THR A 2 18.81 30.68 -4.19
CA THR A 2 18.31 29.92 -3.04
C THR A 2 18.39 28.45 -3.40
N THR A 3 19.34 27.73 -2.82
CA THR A 3 19.39 26.27 -2.88
C THR A 3 18.18 25.71 -2.15
N ALA A 4 17.25 25.11 -2.89
CA ALA A 4 16.18 24.33 -2.31
C ALA A 4 16.81 23.09 -1.66
N ASN A 5 16.89 23.11 -0.33
CA ASN A 5 17.29 21.95 0.46
C ASN A 5 16.19 20.90 0.31
N THR A 6 16.40 19.92 -0.58
CA THR A 6 15.47 18.81 -0.77
C THR A 6 15.62 17.91 0.45
N ILE A 7 14.84 18.18 1.49
CA ILE A 7 14.70 17.25 2.60
C ILE A 7 14.05 16.01 2.00
N ALA A 8 14.80 14.92 1.87
CA ALA A 8 14.23 13.62 1.54
C ALA A 8 13.12 13.37 2.56
N ASN A 9 11.87 13.33 2.12
CA ASN A 9 10.76 13.08 3.02
C ASN A 9 10.96 11.66 3.57
N PRO A 10 11.23 11.49 4.87
CA PRO A 10 11.52 10.17 5.41
C PRO A 10 10.33 9.24 5.15
N ILE A 11 10.60 7.97 4.85
CA ILE A 11 9.54 6.97 4.78
C ILE A 11 8.90 6.91 6.18
N PRO A 12 7.59 7.18 6.31
CA PRO A 12 6.96 7.17 7.61
C PRO A 12 6.92 5.74 8.16
N ALA A 13 7.04 5.63 9.49
CA ALA A 13 6.90 4.36 10.18
C ALA A 13 5.45 3.86 10.12
N THR A 14 5.24 2.57 10.30
CA THR A 14 3.89 2.03 10.53
C THR A 14 3.33 2.58 11.84
N GLU A 15 2.03 2.82 11.89
CA GLU A 15 1.30 3.09 13.14
C GLU A 15 0.49 1.87 13.61
N ASN A 16 0.69 0.71 12.97
CA ASN A 16 -0.04 -0.52 13.23
C ASN A 16 0.86 -1.76 13.15
N GLU A 17 1.87 -1.82 14.02
CA GLU A 17 2.90 -2.88 14.04
C GLU A 17 2.31 -4.29 14.21
N ASP A 18 1.21 -4.44 14.97
CA ASP A 18 0.60 -5.74 15.25
C ASP A 18 -0.37 -6.22 14.16
N TRP A 19 -0.78 -5.34 13.24
CA TRP A 19 -1.73 -5.67 12.17
C TRP A 19 -1.31 -5.00 10.84
N GLY A 20 -2.28 -4.60 10.01
CA GLY A 20 -2.03 -4.16 8.64
C GLY A 20 -1.13 -5.09 7.84
N PHE A 21 -0.31 -4.49 6.99
CA PHE A 21 0.75 -5.12 6.22
C PHE A 21 1.95 -5.48 7.11
N TYR A 22 2.33 -4.59 8.03
CA TYR A 22 3.53 -4.75 8.86
C TYR A 22 3.46 -6.03 9.70
N GLY A 23 2.42 -6.17 10.52
CA GLY A 23 2.18 -7.40 11.30
C GLY A 23 1.92 -8.63 10.41
N GLY A 24 1.40 -8.43 9.20
CA GLY A 24 1.25 -9.48 8.20
C GLY A 24 2.58 -10.08 7.73
N MET A 25 3.64 -9.28 7.63
CA MET A 25 4.95 -9.68 7.09
C MET A 25 5.89 -10.34 8.11
N GLN A 26 5.54 -10.33 9.40
CA GLN A 26 6.26 -11.04 10.49
C GLN A 26 7.76 -10.72 10.48
N ASP A 27 8.65 -11.74 10.44
CA ASP A 27 10.10 -11.56 10.45
C ASP A 27 10.64 -10.70 9.29
N ASN A 28 9.85 -10.46 8.24
CA ASN A 28 10.21 -9.58 7.13
C ASN A 28 9.63 -8.17 7.26
N ALA A 29 8.95 -7.82 8.36
CA ALA A 29 8.17 -6.60 8.46
C ALA A 29 8.96 -5.32 8.17
N GLU A 30 10.11 -5.12 8.82
CA GLU A 30 10.93 -3.92 8.62
C GLU A 30 11.38 -3.75 7.17
N VAL A 31 11.95 -4.80 6.57
CA VAL A 31 12.44 -4.74 5.19
C VAL A 31 11.29 -4.64 4.19
N ALA A 32 10.20 -5.36 4.41
CA ALA A 32 9.03 -5.34 3.54
C ALA A 32 8.33 -3.99 3.58
N TRP A 33 8.27 -3.34 4.75
CA TRP A 33 7.68 -2.01 4.91
C TRP A 33 8.37 -0.98 4.03
N LEU A 34 9.69 -0.86 4.13
CA LEU A 34 10.48 0.11 3.34
C LEU A 34 10.34 -0.14 1.83
N LEU A 35 10.38 -1.41 1.41
CA LEU A 35 10.24 -1.80 0.01
C LEU A 35 8.82 -1.53 -0.52
N ALA A 36 7.79 -1.92 0.24
CA ALA A 36 6.39 -1.75 -0.16
C ALA A 36 5.99 -0.27 -0.23
N MET A 37 6.37 0.54 0.77
CA MET A 37 6.12 1.98 0.79
C MET A 37 6.61 2.66 -0.49
N THR A 38 7.87 2.38 -0.85
CA THR A 38 8.50 2.96 -2.04
C THR A 38 7.89 2.42 -3.33
N ALA A 39 7.71 1.10 -3.43
CA ALA A 39 7.22 0.46 -4.66
C ALA A 39 5.76 0.81 -4.97
N ILE A 40 4.90 0.88 -3.95
CA ILE A 40 3.48 1.24 -4.11
C ILE A 40 3.34 2.72 -4.45
N SER A 41 4.09 3.61 -3.78
CA SER A 41 4.08 5.04 -4.12
C SER A 41 4.48 5.25 -5.58
N ASN A 42 5.56 4.59 -6.04
CA ASN A 42 5.98 4.66 -7.44
C ASN A 42 4.94 4.09 -8.42
N ALA A 43 4.30 2.96 -8.09
CA ALA A 43 3.34 2.30 -8.97
C ALA A 43 2.00 3.05 -9.09
N THR A 44 1.60 3.77 -8.04
CA THR A 44 0.31 4.46 -7.97
C THR A 44 0.42 5.96 -8.25
N GLY A 45 1.59 6.56 -8.02
CA GLY A 45 1.78 8.01 -8.03
C GLY A 45 1.32 8.71 -6.74
N GLU A 46 0.85 7.94 -5.75
CA GLU A 46 0.33 8.46 -4.48
C GLU A 46 1.47 8.77 -3.49
N PRO A 47 1.30 9.78 -2.61
CA PRO A 47 2.31 10.14 -1.63
C PRO A 47 2.50 9.04 -0.58
N LEU A 48 3.70 8.99 0.01
CA LEU A 48 4.08 7.98 1.01
C LEU A 48 3.09 7.92 2.18
N GLU A 49 2.51 9.04 2.60
CA GLU A 49 1.51 9.06 3.67
C GLU A 49 0.24 8.28 3.30
N SER A 50 -0.29 8.46 2.09
CA SER A 50 -1.43 7.66 1.60
C SER A 50 -1.09 6.17 1.55
N VAL A 51 0.15 5.83 1.18
CA VAL A 51 0.62 4.45 1.14
C VAL A 51 0.72 3.86 2.55
N ARG A 52 1.21 4.62 3.54
CA ARG A 52 1.22 4.21 4.94
C ARG A 52 -0.19 3.88 5.43
N LEU A 53 -1.14 4.79 5.23
CA LEU A 53 -2.54 4.60 5.62
C LEU A 53 -3.14 3.34 4.99
N PHE A 54 -2.83 3.09 3.72
CA PHE A 54 -3.22 1.85 3.05
C PHE A 54 -2.58 0.61 3.70
N LEU A 55 -1.27 0.62 3.91
CA LEU A 55 -0.54 -0.51 4.48
C LEU A 55 -0.94 -0.79 5.93
N ASP A 56 -1.27 0.23 6.72
CA ASP A 56 -1.75 0.07 8.10
C ASP A 56 -3.22 -0.39 8.16
N SER A 57 -3.96 -0.32 7.05
CA SER A 57 -5.38 -0.70 6.99
C SER A 57 -5.63 -2.21 6.86
N ARG A 58 -6.91 -2.61 6.94
CA ARG A 58 -7.35 -3.97 6.58
C ARG A 58 -6.98 -4.38 5.15
N HIS A 59 -6.88 -3.40 4.23
CA HIS A 59 -6.49 -3.66 2.85
C HIS A 59 -4.99 -3.94 2.73
N GLY A 60 -4.17 -3.28 3.55
CA GLY A 60 -2.75 -3.61 3.70
C GLY A 60 -2.54 -5.03 4.21
N ARG A 61 -3.38 -5.51 5.14
CA ARG A 61 -3.37 -6.91 5.57
C ARG A 61 -3.65 -7.86 4.40
N HIS A 62 -4.68 -7.61 3.60
CA HIS A 62 -4.97 -8.45 2.43
C HIS A 62 -3.82 -8.42 1.41
N PHE A 63 -3.20 -7.25 1.19
CA PHE A 63 -2.04 -7.12 0.34
C PHE A 63 -0.86 -7.96 0.86
N SER A 64 -0.63 -7.99 2.19
CA SER A 64 0.41 -8.84 2.79
C SER A 64 0.18 -10.33 2.55
N ASP A 65 -1.08 -10.79 2.56
CA ASP A 65 -1.39 -12.18 2.27
C ASP A 65 -1.02 -12.54 0.82
N ASP A 66 -1.26 -11.65 -0.15
CA ASP A 66 -0.84 -11.85 -1.53
C ASP A 66 0.68 -11.79 -1.71
N VAL A 67 1.39 -10.91 -1.00
CA VAL A 67 2.87 -10.91 -0.96
C VAL A 67 3.40 -12.22 -0.39
N ARG A 68 2.81 -12.72 0.70
CA ARG A 68 3.21 -14.00 1.30
C ARG A 68 2.92 -15.18 0.38
N ASN A 69 1.80 -15.16 -0.34
CA ASN A 69 1.51 -16.16 -1.38
C ASN A 69 2.60 -16.18 -2.47
N GLN A 70 3.12 -15.02 -2.87
CA GLN A 70 4.24 -14.92 -3.80
C GLN A 70 5.55 -15.47 -3.19
N MET A 71 5.79 -15.26 -1.89
CA MET A 71 6.94 -15.83 -1.20
C MET A 71 6.86 -17.35 -1.08
N LEU A 72 5.67 -17.90 -0.82
CA LEU A 72 5.44 -19.34 -0.75
C LEU A 72 5.75 -20.08 -2.07
N VAL A 73 5.63 -19.39 -3.21
CA VAL A 73 6.05 -19.94 -4.53
C VAL A 73 7.52 -19.67 -4.87
N GLY A 74 8.33 -19.26 -3.89
CA GLY A 74 9.78 -19.17 -3.98
C GLY A 74 10.35 -17.79 -4.34
N LYS A 75 9.52 -16.73 -4.38
CA LYS A 75 10.02 -15.37 -4.60
C LYS A 75 10.62 -14.78 -3.32
N HIS A 76 11.73 -14.06 -3.45
CA HIS A 76 12.24 -13.22 -2.37
C HIS A 76 11.30 -12.03 -2.11
N VAL A 77 11.38 -11.43 -0.91
CA VAL A 77 10.44 -10.40 -0.42
C VAL A 77 10.21 -9.25 -1.42
N GLU A 78 11.27 -8.70 -2.00
CA GLU A 78 11.18 -7.62 -3.00
C GLU A 78 10.42 -8.06 -4.26
N GLN A 79 10.78 -9.23 -4.81
CA GLN A 79 10.12 -9.78 -5.99
C GLN A 79 8.65 -10.14 -5.72
N ALA A 80 8.34 -10.58 -4.49
CA ALA A 80 7.00 -10.89 -4.05
C ALA A 80 6.13 -9.63 -3.96
N ILE A 81 6.67 -8.53 -3.41
CA ILE A 81 6.02 -7.21 -3.39
C ILE A 81 5.72 -6.74 -4.81
N HIS A 82 6.70 -6.76 -5.72
CA HIS A 82 6.47 -6.34 -7.10
C HIS A 82 5.45 -7.21 -7.84
N ALA A 83 5.43 -8.53 -7.57
CA ALA A 83 4.44 -9.42 -8.14
C ALA A 83 3.02 -9.13 -7.62
N ALA A 84 2.85 -8.89 -6.32
CA ALA A 84 1.57 -8.51 -5.74
C ALA A 84 1.09 -7.13 -6.27
N ILE A 85 1.99 -6.14 -6.37
CA ILE A 85 1.69 -4.83 -6.99
C ILE A 85 1.18 -5.02 -8.42
N THR A 86 1.87 -5.84 -9.21
CA THR A 86 1.48 -6.12 -10.60
C THR A 86 0.08 -6.72 -10.68
N GLN A 87 -0.26 -7.66 -9.80
CA GLN A 87 -1.59 -8.26 -9.73
C GLN A 87 -2.65 -7.22 -9.37
N TRP A 88 -2.43 -6.45 -8.31
CA TRP A 88 -3.39 -5.46 -7.83
C TRP A 88 -3.56 -4.27 -8.79
N MET A 89 -2.53 -3.91 -9.55
CA MET A 89 -2.63 -2.92 -10.62
C MET A 89 -3.34 -3.48 -11.86
N GLY A 90 -3.26 -4.79 -12.11
CA GLY A 90 -3.97 -5.46 -13.20
C GLY A 90 -5.46 -5.69 -12.92
N TRP A 91 -5.87 -5.78 -11.66
CA TRP A 91 -7.27 -5.85 -11.27
C TRP A 91 -7.94 -4.49 -11.30
N THR A 92 -9.24 -4.46 -11.59
CA THR A 92 -10.01 -3.21 -11.65
C THR A 92 -11.17 -3.22 -10.66
N ILE A 93 -11.46 -2.05 -10.10
CA ILE A 93 -12.60 -1.84 -9.22
C ILE A 93 -13.88 -2.11 -10.02
N ASN A 94 -14.63 -3.12 -9.58
CA ASN A 94 -15.89 -3.51 -10.22
C ASN A 94 -17.07 -2.70 -9.67
N ARG A 95 -18.26 -2.90 -10.23
CA ARG A 95 -19.48 -2.17 -9.84
C ARG A 95 -19.85 -2.37 -8.36
N ARG A 96 -19.67 -3.58 -7.82
CA ARG A 96 -20.01 -3.89 -6.43
C ARG A 96 -19.06 -3.15 -5.49
N THR A 97 -17.76 -3.32 -5.68
CA THR A 97 -16.73 -2.64 -4.88
C THR A 97 -16.94 -1.12 -4.92
N SER A 98 -17.20 -0.56 -6.10
CA SER A 98 -17.47 0.88 -6.25
C SER A 98 -18.67 1.36 -5.43
N LYS A 99 -19.76 0.58 -5.39
CA LYS A 99 -20.95 0.91 -4.60
C LYS A 99 -20.67 0.85 -3.10
N ASP A 100 -19.90 -0.14 -2.65
CA ASP A 100 -19.69 -0.43 -1.24
C ASP A 100 -18.63 0.49 -0.61
N SER A 101 -17.59 0.88 -1.37
CA SER A 101 -16.49 1.73 -0.87
C SER A 101 -16.47 3.16 -1.40
N GLY A 102 -17.30 3.48 -2.40
CA GLY A 102 -17.30 4.78 -3.08
C GLY A 102 -16.13 4.98 -4.07
N ILE A 103 -15.26 3.98 -4.24
CA ILE A 103 -14.13 4.07 -5.18
C ILE A 103 -14.64 4.08 -6.63
N PRO A 104 -14.15 4.95 -7.52
CA PRO A 104 -14.55 4.96 -8.92
C PRO A 104 -14.29 3.61 -9.62
N ARG A 105 -15.27 3.15 -10.40
CA ARG A 105 -15.16 1.93 -11.22
C ARG A 105 -14.06 2.08 -12.27
N GLY A 106 -13.35 1.00 -12.53
CA GLY A 106 -12.35 0.92 -13.62
C GLY A 106 -10.96 1.39 -13.21
N LEU A 107 -10.80 1.99 -12.03
CA LEU A 107 -9.49 2.23 -11.45
C LEU A 107 -8.79 0.90 -11.12
N PRO A 108 -7.45 0.85 -11.23
CA PRO A 108 -6.66 -0.23 -10.66
C PRO A 108 -7.00 -0.43 -9.19
N TYR A 109 -7.06 -1.70 -8.75
CA TYR A 109 -7.41 -2.05 -7.37
C TYR A 109 -6.47 -1.38 -6.37
N LEU A 110 -5.16 -1.47 -6.60
CA LEU A 110 -4.15 -0.87 -5.72
C LEU A 110 -4.36 0.65 -5.56
N ALA A 111 -4.37 1.39 -6.68
CA ALA A 111 -4.56 2.84 -6.66
C ALA A 111 -5.90 3.23 -5.98
N GLY A 112 -6.98 2.51 -6.29
CA GLY A 112 -8.28 2.74 -5.70
C GLY A 112 -8.29 2.61 -4.17
N PHE A 113 -7.68 1.56 -3.62
CA PHE A 113 -7.63 1.38 -2.17
C PHE A 113 -6.65 2.32 -1.47
N VAL A 114 -5.54 2.69 -2.11
CA VAL A 114 -4.61 3.69 -1.55
C VAL A 114 -5.33 5.04 -1.37
N ILE A 115 -6.00 5.53 -2.41
CA ILE A 115 -6.77 6.77 -2.36
C ILE A 115 -7.91 6.67 -1.33
N HIS A 116 -8.62 5.54 -1.31
CA HIS A 116 -9.74 5.32 -0.37
C HIS A 116 -9.31 5.42 1.09
N CYS A 117 -8.18 4.83 1.46
CA CYS A 117 -7.71 4.85 2.84
C CYS A 117 -7.33 6.29 3.26
N ALA A 118 -6.66 7.05 2.38
CA ALA A 118 -6.32 8.44 2.64
C ALA A 118 -7.56 9.32 2.90
N ILE A 119 -8.60 9.18 2.06
CA ILE A 119 -9.85 9.95 2.23
C ILE A 119 -10.60 9.54 3.51
N THR A 120 -10.60 8.24 3.84
CA THR A 120 -11.30 7.74 5.02
C THR A 120 -10.66 8.25 6.31
N GLU A 121 -9.33 8.31 6.36
CA GLU A 121 -8.59 8.89 7.49
C GLU A 121 -8.85 10.38 7.66
N GLU A 122 -8.83 11.15 6.55
CA GLU A 122 -9.15 12.58 6.56
C GLU A 122 -10.57 12.82 7.11
N ALA A 123 -11.55 12.00 6.70
CA ALA A 123 -12.92 12.10 7.18
C ALA A 123 -13.10 11.73 8.66
N LEU A 124 -12.25 10.86 9.22
CA LEU A 124 -12.25 10.51 10.65
C LEU A 124 -11.55 11.57 11.52
N SER A 125 -10.64 12.35 10.91
CA SER A 125 -9.82 13.36 11.59
C SER A 125 -10.44 14.76 11.59
N ALA A 126 -11.56 14.97 10.90
CA ALA A 126 -12.27 16.24 10.75
C ALA A 126 -13.47 16.38 11.71
#